data_AF-A0A3B9H2B7-F1
#
_entry.id   AF-A0A3B9H2B7-F1
#
_cell.length_a   1.000
_cell.length_b   1.000
_cell.length_c   1.000
_cell.angle_alpha   90.00
_cell.angle_beta   90.00
_cell.angle_gamma   90.00
#
_symmetry.space_group_name_H-M   'P 1'
#
loop_
_entity.id
_entity.type
_entity.pdbx_description
1 polymer ?
#
loop_
_entity_poly.entity_id
_entity_poly.type
_entity_poly.pdbx_seq_one_letter_code
_entity_poly.pdbx_strand_id
1 'polypeptide(L)'
;MRNTKLILLAATFGLGLGAGAVVMSLASGSAGQASGKQPSAERKPLYWAAPMDKSYRSDSPGLSPMGMELIPVYADDESEGDDRNLVRINPAVENNIGVRTAIVATSEALPAVETVGTVQIDDDNTSVVDVRTEGWIENMPVKAIGDEVRKGQLLFQIYSRPLVSAQDEYLQATRMGNQNLITATKSRLVSLGMSNRAIESLKESGQSERLLNVYSPRS
;
A
#
# COMPACT_ATOMS: atom_id res chain seq x y z
N MET A 1 -28.62 37.95 9.47
CA MET A 1 -27.53 37.60 10.41
C MET A 1 -26.31 37.01 9.68
N ARG A 2 -25.64 37.74 8.79
CA ARG A 2 -24.49 37.18 8.02
C ARG A 2 -23.29 38.12 7.85
N ASN A 3 -23.28 39.31 8.46
CA ASN A 3 -22.19 40.28 8.29
C ASN A 3 -21.48 40.65 9.60
N THR A 4 -21.97 40.19 10.76
CA THR A 4 -21.40 40.50 12.08
C THR A 4 -20.18 39.64 12.44
N LYS A 5 -20.02 38.46 11.83
CA LYS A 5 -18.88 37.55 12.10
C LYS A 5 -17.59 37.96 11.39
N LEU A 6 -17.67 38.68 10.27
CA LEU A 6 -16.50 39.13 9.50
C LEU A 6 -15.80 40.34 10.14
N ILE A 7 -16.53 41.20 10.85
CA ILE A 7 -15.96 42.38 11.53
C ILE A 7 -15.19 41.97 12.80
N LEU A 8 -15.64 40.91 13.49
CA LEU A 8 -14.96 40.37 14.68
C LEU A 8 -13.64 39.66 14.36
N LEU A 9 -13.49 39.08 13.15
CA LEU A 9 -12.25 38.40 12.73
C LEU A 9 -11.15 39.39 12.29
N ALA A 10 -11.52 40.56 11.76
CA ALA A 10 -10.58 41.60 11.39
C ALA A 10 -10.01 42.33 12.62
N ALA A 11 -10.81 42.47 13.68
CA ALA A 11 -10.39 43.12 14.92
C ALA A 11 -9.36 42.30 15.73
N THR A 12 -9.41 40.96 15.66
CA THR A 12 -8.46 40.08 16.35
C THR A 12 -7.12 39.96 15.64
N PHE A 13 -7.07 40.12 14.31
CA PHE A 13 -5.83 40.08 13.55
C PHE A 13 -4.99 41.36 13.69
N GLY A 14 -5.63 42.52 13.88
CA GLY A 14 -4.95 43.81 14.10
C GLY A 14 -4.23 43.92 15.45
N LEU A 15 -4.75 43.27 16.50
CA LEU A 15 -4.17 43.30 17.85
C LEU A 15 -2.95 42.37 18.02
N GLY A 16 -2.82 41.34 17.18
CA GLY A 16 -1.67 40.41 17.22
C GLY A 16 -0.37 40.98 16.62
N LEU A 17 -0.47 41.88 15.65
CA LEU A 17 0.70 42.47 14.97
C LEU A 17 1.34 43.63 15.75
N GLY A 18 0.58 44.32 16.62
CA GLY A 18 1.10 45.42 17.43
C GLY A 18 1.97 44.99 18.62
N ALA A 19 1.69 43.82 19.20
CA ALA A 19 2.40 43.34 20.39
C ALA A 19 3.79 42.76 20.07
N GLY A 20 4.02 42.27 18.84
CA GLY A 20 5.31 41.69 18.43
C GLY A 20 6.41 42.73 18.17
N ALA A 21 6.06 43.92 17.70
CA ALA A 21 7.04 44.96 17.34
C ALA A 21 7.65 45.68 18.57
N VAL A 22 6.92 45.73 19.70
CA VAL A 22 7.37 46.43 20.90
C VAL A 22 8.37 45.59 21.72
N VAL A 23 8.29 44.25 21.67
CA VAL A 23 9.22 43.36 22.39
C VAL A 23 10.57 43.26 21.67
N MET A 24 10.61 43.42 20.34
CA MET A 24 11.87 43.38 19.57
C MET A 24 12.69 44.68 19.67
N SER A 25 12.06 45.81 20.04
CA SER A 25 12.74 47.11 20.16
C SER A 25 13.34 47.39 21.55
N LEU A 26 13.10 46.52 22.54
CA LEU A 26 13.62 46.65 23.91
C LEU A 26 14.80 45.71 24.21
N ALA A 27 15.21 44.89 23.25
CA ALA A 27 16.38 44.00 23.36
C ALA A 27 17.66 44.56 22.72
N SER A 28 17.59 45.71 22.04
CA SER A 28 18.77 46.43 21.54
C SER A 28 19.26 47.45 22.56
N GLY A 29 19.65 46.93 23.73
CA GLY A 29 20.36 47.65 24.77
C GLY A 29 21.85 47.75 24.43
N SER A 30 22.35 48.98 24.50
CA SER A 30 23.72 49.42 24.25
C SER A 30 24.83 48.51 24.77
N ALA A 31 25.80 48.19 23.92
CA ALA A 31 27.15 47.85 24.34
C ALA A 31 28.14 48.74 23.60
N GLY A 32 28.69 49.69 24.35
CA GLY A 32 29.63 50.69 23.90
C GLY A 32 30.95 50.09 23.44
N GLN A 33 31.52 50.79 22.47
CA GLN A 33 32.85 50.65 21.93
C GLN A 33 33.88 50.98 23.02
N ALA A 34 34.75 50.02 23.34
CA ALA A 34 36.02 50.26 24.02
C ALA A 34 37.04 49.22 23.56
N SER A 35 37.80 49.56 22.51
CA SER A 35 39.05 48.86 22.17
C SER A 35 40.09 49.16 23.25
N GLY A 36 40.09 48.34 24.31
CA GLY A 36 41.23 48.21 25.21
C GLY A 36 42.21 47.21 24.61
N LYS A 37 43.24 47.70 23.91
CA LYS A 37 44.41 46.91 23.53
C LYS A 37 45.22 46.66 24.80
N GLN A 38 44.90 45.59 25.52
CA GLN A 38 45.69 45.10 26.65
C GLN A 38 46.81 44.19 26.11
N PRO A 39 48.05 44.30 26.62
CA PRO A 39 49.21 43.65 26.04
C PRO A 39 49.04 42.14 26.15
N SER A 40 49.30 41.43 25.05
CA SER A 40 49.41 39.98 25.05
C SER A 40 50.39 39.57 26.14
N ALA A 41 49.89 38.89 27.16
CA ALA A 41 50.73 38.18 28.11
C ALA A 41 51.74 37.36 27.29
N GLU A 42 53.04 37.63 27.49
CA GLU A 42 54.12 36.86 26.89
C GLU A 42 53.86 35.37 27.15
N ARG A 43 53.46 34.65 26.10
CA ARG A 43 53.26 33.21 26.18
C ARG A 43 54.63 32.61 26.44
N LYS A 44 54.83 32.03 27.63
CA LYS A 44 56.08 31.36 27.95
C LYS A 44 56.17 30.08 27.10
N PRO A 45 57.18 29.96 26.22
CA PRO A 45 57.41 28.72 25.48
C PRO A 45 57.82 27.62 26.45
N LEU A 46 57.36 26.40 26.20
CA LEU A 46 57.67 25.23 27.02
C LEU A 46 59.13 24.79 26.81
N TYR A 47 59.60 24.81 25.56
CA TYR A 47 60.99 24.62 25.16
C TYR A 47 61.22 25.20 23.75
N TRP A 48 62.48 25.28 23.35
CA TRP A 48 62.95 25.76 22.06
C TRP A 48 63.53 24.60 21.26
N ALA A 49 63.08 24.43 20.01
CA ALA A 49 63.49 23.31 19.14
C ALA A 49 64.19 23.80 17.86
N ALA A 50 65.09 22.99 17.32
CA ALA A 50 65.75 23.31 16.04
C ALA A 50 64.78 23.07 14.86
N PRO A 51 64.73 23.98 13.86
CA PRO A 51 63.78 23.87 12.75
C PRO A 51 63.90 22.56 11.95
N MET A 52 65.12 22.04 11.82
CA MET A 52 65.44 20.87 10.98
C MET A 52 65.77 19.61 11.79
N ASP A 53 65.84 19.70 13.12
CA ASP A 53 66.11 18.56 14.00
C ASP A 53 65.17 18.60 15.21
N LYS A 54 64.11 17.79 15.16
CA LYS A 54 63.11 17.70 16.23
C LYS A 54 63.66 17.06 17.53
N SER A 55 64.83 16.43 17.49
CA SER A 55 65.43 15.79 18.67
C SER A 55 66.21 16.77 19.55
N TYR A 56 66.64 17.91 19.00
CA TYR A 56 67.33 18.95 19.75
C TYR A 56 66.35 19.86 20.47
N ARG A 57 66.44 19.89 21.81
CA ARG A 57 65.60 20.71 22.69
C ARG A 57 66.47 21.54 23.63
N SER A 58 66.10 22.80 23.82
CA SER A 58 66.74 23.76 24.72
C SER A 58 65.70 24.48 25.55
N ASP A 59 66.00 24.75 26.81
CA ASP A 59 65.11 25.52 27.70
C ASP A 59 65.22 27.04 27.49
N SER A 60 66.12 27.47 26.60
CA SER A 60 66.41 28.90 26.35
C SER A 60 66.49 29.23 24.85
N PRO A 61 66.12 30.48 24.47
CA PRO A 61 66.33 30.98 23.11
C PRO A 61 67.81 30.99 22.76
N GLY A 62 68.14 30.63 21.52
CA GLY A 62 69.51 30.58 21.06
C GLY A 62 69.66 29.99 19.67
N LEU A 63 70.90 29.65 19.33
CA LEU A 63 71.25 28.97 18.10
C LEU A 63 71.39 27.47 18.37
N SER A 64 70.84 26.67 17.46
CA SER A 64 71.10 25.23 17.39
C SER A 64 72.59 24.94 17.11
N PRO A 65 73.07 23.70 17.31
CA PRO A 65 74.43 23.28 16.96
C PRO A 65 74.80 23.48 15.48
N MET A 66 73.79 23.67 14.63
CA MET A 66 73.91 23.95 13.19
C MET A 66 73.82 25.46 12.87
N GLY A 67 73.85 26.33 13.88
CA GLY A 67 73.90 27.79 13.71
C GLY A 67 72.58 28.45 13.31
N MET A 68 71.45 27.75 13.41
CA MET A 68 70.10 28.29 13.11
C MET A 68 69.36 28.65 14.40
N GLU A 69 68.55 29.71 14.35
CA GLU A 69 67.73 30.17 15.48
C GLU A 69 66.67 29.13 15.85
N LEU A 70 66.52 28.89 17.16
CA LEU A 70 65.54 27.94 17.68
C LEU A 70 64.13 28.54 17.64
N ILE A 71 63.11 27.68 17.51
CA ILE A 71 61.70 28.08 17.44
C ILE A 71 60.99 27.71 18.77
N PRO A 72 60.20 28.61 19.38
CA PRO A 72 59.45 28.32 20.59
C PRO A 72 58.29 27.33 20.35
N VAL A 73 58.20 26.29 21.17
CA VAL A 73 57.09 25.31 21.18
C VAL A 73 56.18 25.58 22.38
N TYR A 74 54.86 25.57 22.18
CA TYR A 74 53.84 25.87 23.19
C TYR A 74 53.03 24.62 23.57
N ALA A 75 52.48 24.59 24.78
CA ALA A 75 51.77 23.43 25.33
C ALA A 75 50.46 23.08 24.58
N ASP A 76 49.86 24.01 23.83
CA ASP A 76 48.58 23.80 23.16
C ASP A 76 48.69 22.88 21.93
N ASP A 77 49.89 22.74 21.34
CA ASP A 77 50.17 21.89 20.17
C ASP A 77 50.26 20.38 20.52
N GLU A 78 50.31 20.01 21.81
CA GLU A 78 50.36 18.61 22.28
C GLU A 78 48.98 18.02 22.63
N SER A 79 47.88 18.68 22.29
CA SER A 79 46.51 18.15 22.47
C SER A 79 46.15 17.04 21.46
N GLU A 80 47.12 16.21 21.04
CA GLU A 80 46.92 14.97 20.29
C GLU A 80 46.98 13.78 21.26
N GLY A 81 45.91 13.59 22.03
CA GLY A 81 45.66 12.38 22.78
C GLY A 81 45.11 11.27 21.87
N ASP A 82 45.85 10.17 21.72
CA ASP A 82 45.40 8.80 21.36
C ASP A 82 44.29 8.63 20.30
N ASP A 83 44.38 9.35 19.17
CA ASP A 83 43.42 9.32 18.06
C ASP A 83 43.92 8.47 16.86
N ARG A 84 44.67 7.37 17.08
CA ARG A 84 45.29 6.61 15.97
C ARG A 84 44.28 5.98 14.99
N ASN A 85 43.00 5.89 15.36
CA ASN A 85 41.90 5.40 14.54
C ASN A 85 40.83 6.48 14.24
N LEU A 86 41.09 7.74 14.55
CA LEU A 86 40.15 8.86 14.36
C LEU A 86 40.72 9.83 13.32
N VAL A 87 40.04 9.95 12.18
CA VAL A 87 40.37 10.94 11.15
C VAL A 87 39.50 12.17 11.38
N ARG A 88 40.14 13.30 11.68
CA ARG A 88 39.48 14.60 11.84
C ARG A 88 39.44 15.34 10.51
N ILE A 89 38.26 15.85 10.13
CA ILE A 89 38.05 16.61 8.90
C ILE A 89 37.58 18.02 9.28
N ASN A 90 38.04 19.03 8.52
CA ASN A 90 37.65 20.41 8.73
C ASN A 90 36.15 20.60 8.38
N PRO A 91 35.33 21.23 9.26
CA PRO A 91 33.91 21.48 9.01
C PRO A 91 33.61 22.26 7.72
N ALA A 92 34.50 23.15 7.28
CA ALA A 92 34.35 23.86 6.01
C ALA A 92 34.43 22.91 4.81
N VAL A 93 35.30 21.89 4.89
CA VAL A 93 35.41 20.85 3.87
C VAL A 93 34.18 19.95 3.88
N GLU A 94 33.73 19.53 5.08
CA GLU A 94 32.51 18.74 5.27
C GLU A 94 31.27 19.41 4.66
N ASN A 95 31.11 20.71 4.89
CA ASN A 95 30.01 21.50 4.34
C ASN A 95 30.14 21.70 2.82
N ASN A 96 31.35 21.97 2.32
CA ASN A 96 31.57 22.18 0.89
C ASN A 96 31.32 20.93 0.05
N ILE A 97 31.61 19.73 0.59
CA ILE A 97 31.33 18.45 -0.08
C ILE A 97 29.92 17.90 0.21
N GLY A 98 29.17 18.56 1.12
CA GLY A 98 27.78 18.23 1.41
C GLY A 98 27.57 16.87 2.07
N VAL A 99 28.36 16.55 3.11
CA VAL A 99 28.25 15.27 3.82
C VAL A 99 26.84 15.06 4.36
N ARG A 100 26.28 13.85 4.14
CA ARG A 100 24.99 13.41 4.67
C ARG A 100 25.18 12.18 5.52
N THR A 101 24.62 12.18 6.72
CA THR A 101 24.63 11.05 7.63
C THR A 101 23.21 10.53 7.86
N ALA A 102 23.10 9.28 8.24
CA ALA A 102 21.86 8.67 8.68
C ALA A 102 22.15 7.79 9.90
N ILE A 103 21.19 7.73 10.84
CA ILE A 103 21.29 6.85 12.00
C ILE A 103 21.05 5.41 11.54
N VAL A 104 21.90 4.48 11.98
CA VAL A 104 21.73 3.06 11.67
C VAL A 104 20.50 2.52 12.39
N ALA A 105 19.63 1.83 11.66
CA ALA A 105 18.44 1.18 12.20
C ALA A 105 18.29 -0.23 11.61
N THR A 106 17.78 -1.16 12.42
CA THR A 106 17.38 -2.48 11.95
C THR A 106 15.95 -2.41 11.44
N SER A 107 15.71 -2.89 10.22
CA SER A 107 14.36 -3.02 9.67
C SER A 107 14.24 -4.30 8.86
N GLU A 108 13.02 -4.84 8.78
CA GLU A 108 12.71 -5.96 7.91
C GLU A 108 12.54 -5.43 6.47
N ALA A 109 13.45 -5.79 5.58
CA ALA A 109 13.41 -5.38 4.19
C ALA A 109 12.65 -6.43 3.36
N LEU A 110 11.35 -6.22 3.16
CA LEU A 110 10.59 -6.98 2.17
C LEU A 110 10.79 -6.32 0.80
N PRO A 111 11.28 -7.05 -0.23
CA PRO A 111 11.40 -6.49 -1.56
C PRO A 111 9.99 -6.17 -2.09
N ALA A 112 9.82 -4.95 -2.60
CA ALA A 112 8.64 -4.61 -3.38
C ALA A 112 8.72 -5.36 -4.72
N VAL A 113 7.78 -6.26 -4.96
CA VAL A 113 7.68 -7.01 -6.23
C VAL A 113 6.51 -6.45 -7.02
N GLU A 114 6.81 -5.80 -8.15
CA GLU A 114 5.81 -5.45 -9.15
C GLU A 114 5.69 -6.58 -10.17
N THR A 115 4.48 -7.11 -10.33
CA THR A 115 4.21 -8.21 -11.26
C THR A 115 2.85 -8.03 -11.93
N VAL A 116 2.59 -8.81 -12.96
CA VAL A 116 1.31 -8.85 -13.67
C VAL A 116 0.46 -10.01 -13.17
N GLY A 117 -0.86 -9.84 -13.24
CA GLY A 117 -1.83 -10.90 -12.98
C GLY A 117 -2.80 -11.02 -14.14
N THR A 118 -3.44 -12.17 -14.26
CA THR A 118 -4.53 -12.39 -15.23
C THR A 118 -5.84 -12.53 -14.51
N VAL A 119 -6.91 -11.92 -15.03
CA VAL A 119 -8.28 -12.17 -14.59
C VAL A 119 -8.76 -13.44 -15.27
N GLN A 120 -9.18 -14.42 -14.48
CA GLN A 120 -9.71 -15.69 -14.97
C GLN A 120 -11.14 -15.88 -14.49
N ILE A 121 -11.85 -16.79 -15.14
CA ILE A 121 -13.18 -17.21 -14.71
C ILE A 121 -13.02 -17.95 -13.38
N ASP A 122 -13.98 -17.73 -12.48
CA ASP A 122 -14.08 -18.48 -11.25
C ASP A 122 -14.62 -19.88 -11.55
N ASP A 123 -13.74 -20.89 -11.57
CA ASP A 123 -14.11 -22.28 -11.83
C ASP A 123 -15.10 -22.81 -10.77
N ASP A 124 -15.05 -22.33 -9.52
CA ASP A 124 -16.00 -22.69 -8.46
C ASP A 124 -17.41 -22.11 -8.70
N ASN A 125 -17.49 -21.08 -9.56
CA ASN A 125 -18.74 -20.50 -10.02
C ASN A 125 -19.16 -20.94 -11.43
N THR A 126 -18.49 -21.94 -12.01
CA THR A 126 -18.85 -22.48 -13.32
C THR A 126 -19.91 -23.59 -13.19
N SER A 127 -20.93 -23.55 -14.03
CA SER A 127 -21.99 -24.58 -14.04
C SER A 127 -22.27 -25.09 -15.45
N VAL A 128 -22.34 -26.42 -15.59
CA VAL A 128 -22.73 -27.10 -16.84
C VAL A 128 -24.19 -27.54 -16.74
N VAL A 129 -24.97 -27.25 -17.77
CA VAL A 129 -26.40 -27.60 -17.84
C VAL A 129 -26.58 -28.68 -18.89
N ASP A 130 -26.73 -29.92 -18.43
CA ASP A 130 -26.98 -31.08 -19.29
C ASP A 130 -28.45 -31.50 -19.25
N VAL A 131 -29.00 -31.83 -20.42
CA VAL A 131 -30.33 -32.43 -20.54
C VAL A 131 -30.20 -33.95 -20.47
N ARG A 132 -31.04 -34.60 -19.65
CA ARG A 132 -31.02 -36.06 -19.46
C ARG A 132 -31.93 -36.82 -20.44
N THR A 133 -32.29 -36.20 -21.55
CA THR A 133 -33.19 -36.78 -22.54
C THR A 133 -32.81 -36.34 -23.96
N GLU A 134 -33.13 -37.19 -24.92
CA GLU A 134 -32.99 -36.90 -26.35
C GLU A 134 -34.13 -36.01 -26.83
N GLY A 135 -33.86 -35.16 -27.81
CA GLY A 135 -34.85 -34.22 -28.33
C GLY A 135 -34.29 -33.19 -29.31
N TRP A 136 -35.15 -32.25 -29.68
CA TRP A 136 -34.83 -31.13 -30.56
C TRP A 136 -34.97 -29.82 -29.79
N ILE A 137 -33.95 -28.97 -29.87
CA ILE A 137 -34.04 -27.59 -29.38
C ILE A 137 -34.92 -26.81 -30.37
N GLU A 138 -36.07 -26.34 -29.90
CA GLU A 138 -37.01 -25.58 -30.76
C GLU A 138 -36.86 -24.06 -30.57
N ASN A 139 -36.48 -23.61 -29.36
CA ASN A 139 -36.30 -22.20 -29.07
C ASN A 139 -35.06 -21.99 -28.18
N MET A 140 -34.26 -20.99 -28.50
CA MET A 140 -33.00 -20.72 -27.82
C MET A 140 -32.80 -19.20 -27.70
N PRO A 141 -33.27 -18.58 -26.61
CA PRO A 141 -33.07 -17.16 -26.34
C PRO A 141 -31.60 -16.77 -26.19
N VAL A 142 -30.79 -17.61 -25.53
CA VAL A 142 -29.35 -17.38 -25.32
C VAL A 142 -28.58 -18.10 -26.41
N LYS A 143 -27.86 -17.37 -27.26
CA LYS A 143 -27.40 -17.91 -28.55
C LYS A 143 -25.89 -18.03 -28.67
N ALA A 144 -25.14 -17.21 -27.94
CA ALA A 144 -23.71 -17.08 -28.12
C ALA A 144 -22.95 -17.26 -26.81
N ILE A 145 -21.72 -17.76 -26.94
CA ILE A 145 -20.75 -17.77 -25.85
C ILE A 145 -20.39 -16.32 -25.55
N GLY A 146 -20.48 -15.93 -24.27
CA GLY A 146 -20.28 -14.56 -23.81
C GLY A 146 -21.57 -13.76 -23.60
N ASP A 147 -22.74 -14.30 -23.98
CA ASP A 147 -24.02 -13.71 -23.58
C ASP A 147 -24.16 -13.74 -22.05
N GLU A 148 -24.43 -12.59 -21.45
CA GLU A 148 -24.67 -12.50 -20.00
C GLU A 148 -26.03 -13.14 -19.66
N VAL A 149 -26.02 -14.06 -18.69
CA VAL A 149 -27.24 -14.74 -18.22
C VAL A 149 -27.42 -14.51 -16.73
N ARG A 150 -28.66 -14.29 -16.30
CA ARG A 150 -28.99 -14.23 -14.88
C ARG A 150 -29.47 -15.58 -14.39
N LYS A 151 -29.28 -15.84 -13.10
CA LYS A 151 -29.88 -16.99 -12.42
C LYS A 151 -31.40 -17.03 -12.67
N GLY A 152 -31.91 -18.16 -13.14
CA GLY A 152 -33.32 -18.36 -13.47
C GLY A 152 -33.73 -17.87 -14.87
N GLN A 153 -32.81 -17.32 -15.66
CA GLN A 153 -33.09 -16.96 -17.05
C GLN A 153 -33.32 -18.21 -17.91
N LEU A 154 -34.28 -18.15 -18.84
CA LEU A 154 -34.54 -19.21 -19.82
C LEU A 154 -33.35 -19.29 -20.79
N LEU A 155 -32.68 -20.44 -20.82
CA LEU A 155 -31.55 -20.70 -21.72
C LEU A 155 -32.05 -21.20 -23.07
N PHE A 156 -32.85 -22.25 -23.05
CA PHE A 156 -33.45 -22.86 -24.24
C PHE A 156 -34.68 -23.71 -23.87
N GLN A 157 -35.44 -24.08 -24.89
CA GLN A 157 -36.60 -24.97 -24.82
C GLN A 157 -36.33 -26.20 -25.68
N ILE A 158 -36.54 -27.38 -25.11
CA ILE A 158 -36.33 -28.67 -25.81
C ILE A 158 -37.65 -29.44 -25.92
N TYR A 159 -37.92 -29.97 -27.10
CA TYR A 159 -38.96 -30.97 -27.35
C TYR A 159 -38.36 -32.37 -27.25
N SER A 160 -38.94 -33.22 -26.40
CA SER A 160 -38.55 -34.62 -26.25
C SER A 160 -39.78 -35.51 -26.26
N ARG A 161 -39.86 -36.43 -27.23
CA ARG A 161 -40.96 -37.41 -27.33
C ARG A 161 -41.02 -38.32 -26.09
N PRO A 162 -39.91 -38.92 -25.61
CA PRO A 162 -39.94 -39.70 -24.36
C PRO A 162 -40.45 -38.91 -23.15
N LEU A 163 -40.13 -37.62 -23.06
CA LEU A 163 -40.56 -36.77 -21.95
C LEU A 163 -42.07 -36.50 -21.99
N VAL A 164 -42.63 -36.16 -23.16
CA VAL A 164 -44.08 -35.94 -23.31
C VAL A 164 -44.87 -37.21 -22.95
N SER A 165 -44.42 -38.38 -23.45
CA SER A 165 -45.05 -39.66 -23.10
C SER A 165 -45.03 -39.92 -21.59
N ALA A 166 -43.91 -39.65 -20.92
CA ALA A 166 -43.79 -39.84 -19.47
C ALA A 166 -44.68 -38.87 -18.66
N GLN A 167 -44.91 -37.66 -19.17
CA GLN A 167 -45.85 -36.70 -18.57
C GLN A 167 -47.28 -37.21 -18.64
N ASP A 168 -47.71 -37.70 -19.81
CA ASP A 168 -49.05 -38.24 -20.02
C ASP A 168 -49.32 -39.45 -19.11
N GLU A 169 -48.34 -40.35 -18.98
CA GLU A 169 -48.39 -41.49 -18.05
C GLU A 169 -48.55 -41.04 -16.59
N TYR A 170 -47.79 -40.04 -16.15
CA TYR A 170 -47.87 -39.48 -14.81
C TYR A 170 -49.23 -38.81 -14.53
N LEU A 171 -49.74 -38.05 -15.49
CA LEU A 171 -51.06 -37.42 -15.40
C LEU A 171 -52.19 -38.46 -15.40
N GLN A 172 -52.05 -39.54 -16.17
CA GLN A 172 -53.00 -40.65 -16.15
C GLN A 172 -52.98 -41.38 -14.80
N ALA A 173 -51.79 -41.68 -14.26
CA ALA A 173 -51.64 -42.31 -12.95
C ALA A 173 -52.26 -41.46 -11.84
N THR A 174 -52.07 -40.14 -11.91
CA THR A 174 -52.66 -39.16 -10.99
C THR A 174 -54.18 -39.15 -11.07
N ARG A 175 -54.76 -39.18 -12.29
CA ARG A 175 -56.22 -39.27 -12.49
C ARG A 175 -56.82 -40.58 -11.97
N MET A 176 -56.10 -41.69 -12.06
CA MET A 176 -56.53 -42.99 -11.55
C MET A 176 -56.37 -43.13 -10.03
N GLY A 177 -55.64 -42.22 -9.37
CA GLY A 177 -55.41 -42.25 -7.92
C GLY A 177 -54.51 -43.40 -7.44
N ASN A 178 -53.77 -44.05 -8.34
CA ASN A 178 -52.92 -45.19 -7.99
C ASN A 178 -51.54 -44.72 -7.48
N GLN A 179 -51.35 -44.70 -6.16
CA GLN A 179 -50.15 -44.19 -5.50
C GLN A 179 -48.85 -44.87 -5.95
N ASN A 180 -48.89 -46.18 -6.21
CA ASN A 180 -47.73 -46.93 -6.68
C ASN A 180 -47.31 -46.47 -8.09
N LEU A 181 -48.30 -46.29 -8.97
CA LEU A 181 -48.05 -45.84 -10.34
C LEU A 181 -47.61 -44.37 -10.39
N ILE A 182 -48.19 -43.51 -9.55
CA ILE A 182 -47.79 -42.11 -9.41
C ILE A 182 -46.31 -42.02 -9.00
N THR A 183 -45.89 -42.84 -8.03
CA THR A 183 -44.50 -42.85 -7.56
C THR A 183 -43.54 -43.35 -8.66
N ALA A 184 -43.91 -44.42 -9.36
CA ALA A 184 -43.08 -44.97 -10.44
C ALA A 184 -42.93 -44.00 -11.63
N THR A 185 -44.03 -43.39 -12.07
CA THR A 185 -44.05 -42.42 -13.17
C THR A 185 -43.35 -41.11 -12.78
N LYS A 186 -43.48 -40.65 -11.53
CA LYS A 186 -42.70 -39.52 -10.99
C LYS A 186 -41.21 -39.78 -11.03
N SER A 187 -40.76 -40.95 -10.56
CA SER A 187 -39.34 -41.33 -10.63
C SER A 187 -38.82 -41.36 -12.07
N ARG A 188 -39.63 -41.85 -13.02
CA ARG A 188 -39.29 -41.81 -14.46
C ARG A 188 -39.11 -40.39 -14.97
N LEU A 189 -39.98 -39.44 -14.62
CA LEU A 189 -39.84 -38.03 -14.99
C LEU A 189 -38.54 -37.41 -14.44
N VAL A 190 -38.20 -37.71 -13.19
CA VAL A 190 -36.94 -37.26 -12.57
C VAL A 190 -35.74 -37.85 -13.30
N SER A 191 -35.77 -39.14 -13.67
CA SER A 191 -34.71 -39.78 -14.45
C SER A 191 -34.52 -39.16 -15.83
N LEU A 192 -35.60 -38.69 -16.46
CA LEU A 192 -35.56 -37.95 -17.72
C LEU A 192 -35.12 -36.48 -17.55
N GLY A 193 -34.80 -36.06 -16.34
CA GLY A 193 -34.22 -34.75 -16.03
C GLY A 193 -35.24 -33.66 -15.69
N MET A 194 -36.51 -33.99 -15.50
CA MET A 194 -37.50 -33.01 -15.06
C MET A 194 -37.28 -32.65 -13.58
N SER A 195 -37.22 -31.36 -13.28
CA SER A 195 -37.06 -30.89 -11.89
C SER A 195 -38.33 -31.13 -11.07
N ASN A 196 -38.19 -31.31 -9.75
CA ASN A 196 -39.34 -31.46 -8.84
C ASN A 196 -40.33 -30.29 -8.94
N ARG A 197 -39.84 -29.07 -9.20
CA ARG A 197 -40.70 -27.89 -9.41
C ARG A 197 -41.54 -28.03 -10.68
N ALA A 198 -40.92 -28.47 -11.78
CA ALA A 198 -41.62 -28.70 -13.04
C ALA A 198 -42.65 -29.84 -12.93
N ILE A 199 -42.36 -30.90 -12.17
CA ILE A 199 -43.31 -31.99 -11.91
C ILE A 199 -44.53 -31.50 -11.12
N GLU A 200 -44.34 -30.63 -10.13
CA GLU A 200 -45.49 -30.07 -9.39
C GLU A 200 -46.32 -29.15 -10.29
N SER A 201 -45.68 -28.30 -11.10
CA SER A 201 -46.39 -27.46 -12.09
C SER A 201 -47.15 -28.29 -13.13
N LEU A 202 -46.61 -29.44 -13.55
CA LEU A 202 -47.30 -30.40 -14.42
C LEU A 202 -48.57 -30.96 -13.75
N LYS A 203 -48.47 -31.31 -12.46
CA LYS A 203 -49.60 -31.82 -11.69
C LYS A 203 -50.69 -30.76 -11.49
N GLU A 204 -50.30 -29.51 -11.23
CA GLU A 204 -51.21 -28.38 -11.07
C GLU A 204 -51.89 -27.98 -12.39
N SER A 205 -51.14 -27.93 -13.49
CA SER A 205 -51.68 -27.60 -14.82
C SER A 205 -52.55 -28.72 -15.39
N GLY A 206 -52.26 -29.98 -15.05
CA GLY A 206 -52.99 -31.15 -15.53
C GLY A 206 -52.83 -31.43 -17.03
N GLN A 207 -51.88 -30.78 -17.70
CA GLN A 207 -51.63 -30.89 -19.13
C GLN A 207 -50.16 -31.14 -19.41
N SER A 208 -49.85 -32.07 -20.31
CA SER A 208 -48.49 -32.33 -20.73
C SER A 208 -47.96 -31.17 -21.58
N GLU A 209 -46.76 -30.71 -21.24
CA GLU A 209 -46.08 -29.65 -21.98
C GLU A 209 -45.20 -30.26 -23.07
N ARG A 210 -45.37 -29.77 -24.30
CA ARG A 210 -44.52 -30.18 -25.42
C ARG A 210 -43.07 -29.71 -25.23
N LEU A 211 -42.89 -28.48 -24.77
CA LEU A 211 -41.58 -27.84 -24.66
C LEU A 211 -41.15 -27.75 -23.20
N LEU A 212 -40.02 -28.37 -22.86
CA LEU A 212 -39.42 -28.23 -21.54
C LEU A 212 -38.52 -26.99 -21.51
N ASN A 213 -38.79 -26.11 -20.56
CA ASN A 213 -37.98 -24.94 -20.29
C ASN A 213 -36.75 -25.29 -19.45
N VAL A 214 -35.56 -24.95 -19.96
CA VAL A 214 -34.29 -25.12 -19.24
C VAL A 214 -33.79 -23.75 -18.79
N TYR A 215 -33.55 -23.60 -17.48
CA TYR A 215 -33.19 -22.34 -16.85
C TYR A 215 -31.74 -22.33 -16.36
N SER A 216 -31.14 -21.14 -16.28
CA SER A 216 -29.81 -20.97 -15.72
C SER A 216 -29.81 -21.25 -14.20
N PRO A 217 -28.95 -22.14 -13.67
CA PRO A 217 -28.86 -22.40 -12.24
C PRO A 217 -28.14 -21.29 -11.47
N ARG A 218 -27.30 -20.49 -12.15
CA ARG A 218 -26.49 -19.40 -11.60
C ARG A 218 -26.44 -18.18 -12.55
N SER A 219 -25.88 -17.08 -12.06
CA SER A 219 -25.54 -15.87 -12.83
C SER A 219 -24.06 -15.84 -13.10
#